data_AF-A0A3C1RXL0-F1
#
_entry.id   AF-A0A3C1RXL0-F1
#
_cell.length_a   1.000
_cell.length_b   1.000
_cell.length_c   1.000
_cell.angle_alpha   90.00
_cell.angle_beta   90.00
_cell.angle_gamma   90.00
#
_symmetry.space_group_name_H-M   'P 1'
#
loop_
_entity.id
_entity.type
_entity.pdbx_description
1 polymer ?
#
loop_
_entity_poly.entity_id
_entity_poly.type
_entity_poly.pdbx_seq_one_letter_code
_entity_poly.pdbx_strand_id
1 'polypeptide(L)'
;FLPKTGTPDNEKPVLVFWKRKLVEDAVPVDSAVLPNKCNQKPYTATLPRNCNDTYVLSLVSYHLLPPETDKTSIWCQPSASDKPCPSRIVRYEISDGLKKSDGTYYTEAELGTELKSYAGDPTDNKKPNSAYDPAFTLSDPLKNVTDKIKIGAATKTVLVNYIPDFKLDDSSTNNLAKLTIQANAMRRNDATACCPTGPNVCDPNEKPNSPPYCPKSSVQLRGLSGLGN
;
A
#
# COMPACT_ATOMS: atom_id res chain seq x y z
N PHE A 1 9.02 4.07 -10.44
CA PHE A 1 8.30 3.38 -9.37
C PHE A 1 8.56 1.87 -9.55
N LEU A 2 9.74 1.25 -9.42
CA LEU A 2 11.19 1.55 -9.21
C LEU A 2 12.02 0.38 -9.80
N PRO A 3 13.33 0.48 -10.16
CA PRO A 3 14.31 1.58 -10.02
C PRO A 3 14.82 2.14 -11.39
N LYS A 4 15.33 3.38 -11.51
CA LYS A 4 16.53 3.93 -10.84
C LYS A 4 16.39 5.39 -10.37
N THR A 5 16.97 5.58 -9.19
CA THR A 5 17.58 6.76 -8.54
C THR A 5 17.74 8.05 -9.36
N GLY A 6 17.02 9.12 -8.96
CA GLY A 6 17.34 10.50 -9.34
C GLY A 6 16.21 11.29 -10.00
N THR A 7 15.42 11.98 -9.15
CA THR A 7 14.56 13.18 -9.38
C THR A 7 13.33 13.14 -10.32
N PRO A 8 12.31 14.03 -10.13
CA PRO A 8 11.97 14.86 -8.96
C PRO A 8 10.57 14.61 -8.32
N ASP A 9 9.72 13.73 -8.87
CA ASP A 9 8.34 13.51 -8.35
C ASP A 9 8.11 12.13 -7.72
N ASN A 10 9.19 11.37 -7.48
CA ASN A 10 9.12 10.00 -6.97
C ASN A 10 9.48 10.00 -5.48
N GLU A 11 8.47 9.90 -4.62
CA GLU A 11 8.70 9.51 -3.23
C GLU A 11 9.43 8.16 -3.22
N LYS A 12 10.58 8.14 -2.53
CA LYS A 12 11.36 6.92 -2.34
C LYS A 12 10.60 6.06 -1.31
N PRO A 13 10.19 4.82 -1.63
CA PRO A 13 9.57 3.98 -0.63
C PRO A 13 10.57 3.66 0.46
N VAL A 14 10.04 3.59 1.67
CA VAL A 14 10.77 3.16 2.86
C VAL A 14 10.78 1.63 2.93
N LEU A 15 9.70 0.98 2.49
CA LEU A 15 9.53 -0.46 2.51
C LEU A 15 8.79 -0.93 1.26
N VAL A 16 9.28 -2.00 0.64
CA VAL A 16 8.63 -2.67 -0.50
C VAL A 16 8.69 -4.18 -0.28
N PHE A 17 7.57 -4.87 -0.47
CA PHE A 17 7.52 -6.33 -0.40
C PHE A 17 6.36 -6.92 -1.20
N TRP A 18 6.46 -8.21 -1.46
CA TRP A 18 5.41 -9.02 -2.05
C TRP A 18 4.61 -9.73 -0.96
N LYS A 19 3.29 -9.83 -1.13
CA LYS A 19 2.42 -10.64 -0.27
C LYS A 19 1.40 -11.43 -1.09
N ARG A 20 0.93 -12.54 -0.52
CA ARG A 20 -0.32 -13.19 -0.95
C ARG A 20 -1.47 -12.44 -0.29
N LYS A 21 -2.37 -11.89 -1.10
CA LYS A 21 -3.56 -11.17 -0.64
C LYS A 21 -4.78 -12.06 -0.80
N LEU A 22 -5.49 -12.34 0.30
CA LEU A 22 -6.78 -13.02 0.27
C LEU A 22 -7.79 -12.16 -0.51
N VAL A 23 -8.47 -12.79 -1.46
CA VAL A 23 -9.61 -12.22 -2.17
C VAL A 23 -10.79 -13.13 -1.89
N GLU A 24 -11.74 -12.60 -1.15
CA GLU A 24 -12.90 -13.38 -0.75
C GLU A 24 -13.86 -13.55 -1.92
N ASP A 25 -14.54 -14.70 -1.96
CA ASP A 25 -15.68 -14.98 -2.87
C ASP A 25 -15.40 -14.72 -4.36
N ALA A 26 -14.16 -14.99 -4.77
CA ALA A 26 -13.67 -14.62 -6.09
C ALA A 26 -13.72 -15.74 -7.12
N VAL A 27 -13.79 -17.00 -6.68
CA VAL A 27 -13.75 -18.17 -7.58
C VAL A 27 -15.03 -18.97 -7.44
N PRO A 28 -15.87 -19.08 -8.47
CA PRO A 28 -17.06 -19.92 -8.46
C PRO A 28 -16.78 -21.36 -8.03
N VAL A 29 -17.68 -21.93 -7.23
CA VAL A 29 -17.61 -23.36 -6.86
C VAL A 29 -17.82 -24.23 -8.09
N ASP A 30 -18.70 -23.80 -9.00
CA ASP A 30 -18.90 -24.42 -10.31
C ASP A 30 -18.00 -23.75 -11.37
N SER A 31 -17.08 -24.51 -11.95
CA SER A 31 -16.15 -24.02 -12.98
C SER A 31 -16.82 -23.57 -14.28
N ALA A 32 -18.07 -23.94 -14.53
CA ALA A 32 -18.84 -23.45 -15.68
C ALA A 32 -19.41 -22.04 -15.46
N VAL A 33 -19.35 -21.53 -14.22
CA VAL A 33 -19.88 -20.23 -13.83
C VAL A 33 -18.75 -19.19 -13.76
N LEU A 34 -19.08 -17.92 -14.04
CA LEU A 34 -18.14 -16.80 -13.95
C LEU A 34 -18.22 -16.08 -12.60
N PRO A 35 -17.13 -15.45 -12.12
CA PRO A 35 -17.10 -14.73 -10.85
C PRO A 35 -18.18 -13.64 -10.71
N ASN A 36 -18.60 -13.01 -11.80
CA ASN A 36 -19.70 -12.03 -11.78
C ASN A 36 -21.07 -12.61 -11.38
N LYS A 37 -21.19 -13.94 -11.24
CA LYS A 37 -22.37 -14.64 -10.71
C LYS A 37 -22.22 -15.08 -9.25
N CYS A 38 -21.12 -14.69 -8.59
CA CYS A 38 -20.95 -14.89 -7.17
C CYS A 38 -21.97 -14.06 -6.38
N ASN A 39 -22.61 -14.72 -5.42
CA ASN A 39 -23.44 -14.08 -4.42
C ASN A 39 -22.54 -13.25 -3.49
N GLN A 40 -22.98 -12.02 -3.22
CA GLN A 40 -22.25 -11.10 -2.36
C GLN A 40 -22.70 -11.22 -0.91
N LYS A 41 -21.82 -10.87 0.03
CA LYS A 41 -22.16 -10.78 1.46
C LYS A 41 -23.19 -9.66 1.69
N PRO A 42 -24.07 -9.78 2.70
CA PRO A 42 -24.19 -10.90 3.64
C PRO A 42 -24.97 -12.09 3.06
N TYR A 43 -24.58 -13.31 3.42
CA TYR A 43 -25.27 -14.53 2.99
C TYR A 43 -26.52 -14.82 3.82
N THR A 44 -27.49 -15.46 3.17
CA THR A 44 -28.73 -15.92 3.80
C THR A 44 -29.06 -17.32 3.30
N ALA A 45 -30.07 -17.97 3.90
CA ALA A 45 -30.55 -19.27 3.43
C ALA A 45 -31.06 -19.22 1.96
N THR A 46 -31.55 -18.07 1.50
CA THR A 46 -32.02 -17.84 0.13
C THR A 46 -30.94 -17.27 -0.79
N LEU A 47 -29.82 -16.79 -0.24
CA LEU A 47 -28.65 -16.29 -0.95
C LEU A 47 -27.39 -16.97 -0.37
N PRO A 48 -27.22 -18.28 -0.60
CA PRO A 48 -26.09 -19.01 -0.05
C PRO A 48 -24.79 -18.57 -0.69
N ARG A 49 -23.68 -18.72 0.03
CA ARG A 49 -22.35 -18.55 -0.57
C ARG A 49 -22.15 -19.58 -1.69
N ASN A 50 -21.77 -19.11 -2.88
CA ASN A 50 -21.58 -19.95 -4.08
C ASN A 50 -20.18 -19.79 -4.72
N CYS A 51 -19.27 -19.07 -4.05
CA CYS A 51 -17.90 -18.88 -4.48
C CYS A 51 -16.93 -19.14 -3.32
N ASN A 52 -15.72 -19.55 -3.68
CA ASN A 52 -14.60 -19.78 -2.80
C ASN A 52 -13.70 -18.54 -2.76
N ASP A 53 -12.94 -18.44 -1.67
CA ASP A 53 -11.86 -17.47 -1.56
C ASP A 53 -10.64 -17.95 -2.35
N THR A 54 -9.80 -17.00 -2.75
CA THR A 54 -8.52 -17.29 -3.39
C THR A 54 -7.48 -16.26 -2.96
N TYR A 55 -6.28 -16.34 -3.54
CA TYR A 55 -5.22 -15.38 -3.29
C TYR A 55 -4.68 -14.82 -4.60
N VAL A 56 -4.35 -13.53 -4.59
CA VAL A 56 -3.60 -12.87 -5.64
C VAL A 56 -2.23 -12.46 -5.11
N LEU A 57 -1.24 -12.35 -5.99
CA LEU A 57 0.04 -11.79 -5.62
C LEU A 57 -0.08 -10.27 -5.64
N SER A 58 0.44 -9.61 -4.61
CA SER A 58 0.37 -8.16 -4.53
C SER A 58 1.70 -7.55 -4.12
N LEU A 59 2.12 -6.54 -4.88
CA LEU A 59 3.20 -5.63 -4.52
C LEU A 59 2.66 -4.56 -3.59
N VAL A 60 3.32 -4.41 -2.44
CA VAL A 60 3.01 -3.35 -1.47
C VAL A 60 4.23 -2.46 -1.31
N SER A 61 4.01 -1.14 -1.38
CA SER A 61 5.05 -0.16 -1.06
C SER A 61 4.55 0.89 -0.07
N TYR A 62 5.38 1.19 0.92
CA TYR A 62 5.12 2.20 1.93
C TYR A 62 6.03 3.39 1.71
N HIS A 63 5.45 4.59 1.75
CA HIS A 63 6.15 5.85 1.50
C HIS A 63 5.85 6.82 2.63
N LEU A 64 6.83 7.62 2.99
CA LEU A 64 6.63 8.82 3.79
C LEU A 64 6.37 9.97 2.81
N LEU A 65 5.12 10.41 2.70
CA LEU A 65 4.80 11.59 1.92
C LEU A 65 5.28 12.82 2.68
N PRO A 66 6.02 13.72 2.03
CA PRO A 66 6.37 14.99 2.63
C PRO A 66 5.10 15.80 2.93
N PRO A 67 5.23 16.84 3.78
CA PRO A 67 4.19 17.84 3.97
C PRO A 67 3.66 18.33 2.63
N GLU A 68 2.35 18.32 2.44
CA GLU A 68 1.76 18.99 1.29
C GLU A 68 1.75 20.51 1.49
N THR A 69 1.57 21.25 0.40
CA THR A 69 1.59 22.72 0.41
C THR A 69 0.20 23.33 0.62
N ASP A 70 -0.85 22.55 0.38
CA ASP A 70 -2.24 23.00 0.56
C ASP A 70 -2.64 22.99 2.04
N LYS A 71 -2.67 24.20 2.63
CA LYS A 71 -3.07 24.43 4.03
C LYS A 71 -4.57 24.19 4.30
N THR A 72 -5.39 24.10 3.25
CA THR A 72 -6.84 23.83 3.37
C THR A 72 -7.18 22.36 3.28
N SER A 73 -6.21 21.51 2.93
CA SER A 73 -6.38 20.07 2.91
C SER A 73 -6.79 19.52 4.27
N ILE A 74 -7.64 18.49 4.25
CA ILE A 74 -8.05 17.74 5.44
C ILE A 74 -6.86 17.11 6.19
N TRP A 75 -5.73 16.90 5.51
CA TRP A 75 -4.53 16.33 6.12
C TRP A 75 -3.62 17.39 6.75
N CYS A 76 -3.87 18.67 6.47
CA CYS A 76 -3.14 19.80 7.01
C CYS A 76 -3.87 20.50 8.18
N GLN A 77 -4.66 19.74 8.93
CA GLN A 77 -5.35 20.26 10.11
C GLN A 77 -4.64 19.82 11.40
N PRO A 78 -4.68 20.63 12.47
CA PRO A 78 -4.99 22.05 12.46
C PRO A 78 -3.89 22.79 11.68
N SER A 79 -4.31 23.77 10.89
CA SER A 79 -3.37 24.57 10.10
C SER A 79 -2.74 25.66 10.98
N ALA A 80 -1.45 25.93 10.78
CA ALA A 80 -0.78 27.12 11.30
C ALA A 80 -0.01 27.80 10.17
N SER A 81 0.04 29.13 10.19
CA SER A 81 0.64 29.91 9.11
C SER A 81 2.15 29.65 8.96
N ASP A 82 2.83 29.34 10.06
CA ASP A 82 4.26 29.16 10.23
C ASP A 82 4.72 27.70 10.33
N LYS A 83 3.79 26.72 10.31
CA LYS A 83 4.13 25.29 10.36
C LYS A 83 3.79 24.58 9.04
N PRO A 84 4.69 23.74 8.50
CA PRO A 84 4.39 22.94 7.31
C PRO A 84 3.29 21.92 7.63
N CYS A 85 2.57 21.35 6.66
CA CYS A 85 1.62 20.27 6.95
C CYS A 85 2.32 19.04 7.60
N PRO A 86 1.60 18.15 8.31
CA PRO A 86 2.19 16.89 8.75
C PRO A 86 2.52 15.97 7.58
N SER A 87 3.65 15.26 7.69
CA SER A 87 3.96 14.13 6.83
C SER A 87 3.05 12.94 7.18
N ARG A 88 2.87 12.04 6.20
CA ARG A 88 1.94 10.90 6.30
C ARG A 88 2.54 9.65 5.71
N ILE A 89 2.24 8.50 6.31
CA ILE A 89 2.56 7.21 5.69
C ILE A 89 1.43 6.85 4.74
N VAL A 90 1.79 6.64 3.47
CA VAL A 90 0.89 6.02 2.50
C VAL A 90 1.37 4.65 2.09
N ARG A 91 0.38 3.83 1.74
CA ARG A 91 0.58 2.55 1.11
C ARG A 91 0.05 2.59 -0.30
N TYR A 92 0.87 2.15 -1.24
CA TYR A 92 0.44 1.76 -2.58
C TYR A 92 0.39 0.25 -2.64
N GLU A 93 -0.70 -0.28 -3.18
CA GLU A 93 -0.89 -1.71 -3.37
C GLU A 93 -1.43 -1.98 -4.77
N ILE A 94 -0.82 -2.94 -5.45
CA ILE A 94 -1.23 -3.40 -6.78
C ILE A 94 -1.29 -4.92 -6.75
N SER A 95 -2.32 -5.53 -7.33
CA SER A 95 -2.48 -6.99 -7.39
C SER A 95 -2.31 -7.49 -8.83
N ASP A 96 -1.62 -8.61 -9.03
CA ASP A 96 -1.34 -9.14 -10.37
C ASP A 96 -2.61 -9.54 -11.12
N GLY A 97 -3.67 -9.89 -10.39
CA GLY A 97 -5.01 -10.14 -10.89
C GLY A 97 -5.46 -11.57 -10.61
N LEU A 98 -6.76 -11.83 -10.77
CA LEU A 98 -7.35 -13.16 -10.60
C LEU A 98 -7.05 -14.02 -11.84
N LYS A 99 -6.41 -15.16 -11.63
CA LYS A 99 -6.09 -16.14 -12.67
C LYS A 99 -7.15 -17.24 -12.75
N LYS A 100 -7.44 -17.66 -13.98
CA LYS A 100 -8.15 -18.88 -14.33
C LYS A 100 -7.21 -20.08 -14.18
N SER A 101 -7.80 -21.27 -14.14
CA SER A 101 -7.05 -22.54 -14.05
C SER A 101 -6.14 -22.80 -15.25
N ASP A 102 -6.43 -22.20 -16.41
CA ASP A 102 -5.62 -22.29 -17.63
C ASP A 102 -4.43 -21.31 -17.65
N GLY A 103 -4.25 -20.51 -16.59
CA GLY A 103 -3.17 -19.53 -16.45
C GLY A 103 -3.45 -18.16 -17.08
N THR A 104 -4.59 -17.97 -17.74
CA THR A 104 -5.05 -16.64 -18.18
C THR A 104 -5.72 -15.88 -17.04
N TYR A 105 -5.89 -14.57 -17.20
CA TYR A 105 -6.54 -13.70 -16.24
C TYR A 105 -8.02 -13.47 -16.59
N TYR A 106 -8.85 -13.27 -15.56
CA TYR A 106 -10.23 -12.82 -15.77
C TYR A 106 -10.26 -11.37 -16.29
N THR A 107 -11.23 -11.09 -17.16
CA THR A 107 -11.55 -9.74 -17.64
C THR A 107 -12.47 -9.01 -16.66
N GLU A 108 -12.56 -7.68 -16.76
CA GLU A 108 -13.48 -6.89 -15.93
C GLU A 108 -14.94 -7.36 -16.06
N ALA A 109 -15.36 -7.72 -17.28
CA ALA A 109 -16.71 -8.22 -17.56
C ALA A 109 -17.01 -9.55 -16.84
N GLU A 110 -15.99 -10.39 -16.64
CA GLU A 110 -16.12 -11.68 -15.97
C GLU A 110 -16.11 -11.57 -14.44
N LEU A 111 -15.50 -10.51 -13.89
CA LEU A 111 -15.30 -10.34 -12.44
C LEU A 111 -16.47 -9.65 -11.71
N GLY A 112 -17.25 -8.83 -12.41
CA GLY A 112 -18.30 -8.03 -11.78
C GLY A 112 -17.74 -6.86 -10.96
N THR A 113 -18.63 -6.05 -10.38
CA THR A 113 -18.27 -4.73 -9.84
C THR A 113 -17.28 -4.80 -8.67
N GLU A 114 -17.45 -5.74 -7.75
CA GLU A 114 -16.63 -5.85 -6.53
C GLU A 114 -15.22 -6.33 -6.82
N LEU A 115 -15.05 -7.15 -7.87
CA LEU A 115 -13.78 -7.79 -8.19
C LEU A 115 -13.07 -7.14 -9.40
N LYS A 116 -13.65 -6.11 -10.03
CA LYS A 116 -13.10 -5.47 -11.24
C LYS A 116 -11.64 -5.02 -11.09
N SER A 117 -11.22 -4.63 -9.88
CA SER A 117 -9.84 -4.19 -9.60
C SER A 117 -8.81 -5.32 -9.70
N TYR A 118 -9.26 -6.58 -9.78
CA TYR A 118 -8.42 -7.76 -9.96
C TYR A 118 -8.44 -8.29 -11.40
N ALA A 119 -8.97 -7.55 -12.37
CA ALA A 119 -8.87 -7.92 -13.77
C ALA A 119 -7.41 -7.91 -14.24
N GLY A 120 -7.10 -8.78 -15.21
CA GLY A 120 -5.85 -8.75 -15.96
C GLY A 120 -5.74 -7.53 -16.88
N ASP A 121 -4.74 -7.52 -17.76
CA ASP A 121 -4.63 -6.45 -18.75
C ASP A 121 -5.84 -6.47 -19.73
N PRO A 122 -6.50 -5.32 -19.97
CA PRO A 122 -7.68 -5.27 -20.83
C PRO A 122 -7.38 -5.55 -22.31
N THR A 123 -6.11 -5.49 -22.72
CA THR A 123 -5.67 -5.73 -24.10
C THR A 123 -5.11 -7.13 -24.32
N ASP A 124 -4.77 -7.85 -23.25
CA ASP A 124 -4.13 -9.17 -23.32
C ASP A 124 -4.38 -9.95 -22.02
N ASN A 125 -5.31 -10.90 -22.05
CA ASN A 125 -5.69 -11.70 -20.89
C ASN A 125 -4.60 -12.70 -20.43
N LYS A 126 -3.44 -12.76 -21.09
CA LYS A 126 -2.28 -13.51 -20.61
C LYS A 126 -1.36 -12.66 -19.75
N LYS A 127 -1.62 -11.35 -19.64
CA LYS A 127 -0.82 -10.42 -18.86
C LYS A 127 -1.50 -10.06 -17.54
N PRO A 128 -0.69 -9.79 -16.49
CA PRO A 128 -1.20 -9.28 -15.23
C PRO A 128 -1.90 -7.94 -15.43
N ASN A 129 -2.57 -7.46 -14.38
CA ASN A 129 -3.19 -6.14 -14.36
C ASN A 129 -2.27 -5.07 -14.98
N SER A 130 -2.83 -4.21 -15.83
CA SER A 130 -2.06 -3.22 -16.61
C SER A 130 -1.23 -2.22 -15.79
N ALA A 131 -1.47 -2.12 -14.48
CA ALA A 131 -0.62 -1.36 -13.56
C ALA A 131 0.76 -2.00 -13.32
N TYR A 132 0.90 -3.31 -13.58
CA TYR A 132 2.17 -4.02 -13.60
C TYR A 132 2.91 -3.73 -14.90
N ASP A 133 4.23 -3.56 -14.80
CA ASP A 133 5.09 -3.58 -15.97
C ASP A 133 5.03 -4.99 -16.60
N PRO A 134 4.61 -5.15 -17.86
CA PRO A 134 4.53 -6.45 -18.51
C PRO A 134 5.90 -7.12 -18.72
N ALA A 135 6.99 -6.37 -18.64
CA ALA A 135 8.36 -6.89 -18.65
C ALA A 135 8.87 -7.30 -17.25
N PHE A 136 8.09 -7.03 -16.20
CA PHE A 136 8.45 -7.42 -14.85
C PHE A 136 8.37 -8.94 -14.68
N THR A 137 9.40 -9.50 -14.05
CA THR A 137 9.40 -10.89 -13.60
C THR A 137 9.87 -10.95 -12.15
N LEU A 138 9.27 -11.84 -11.35
CA LEU A 138 9.69 -12.02 -9.96
C LEU A 138 11.15 -12.48 -9.83
N SER A 139 11.68 -13.11 -10.88
CA SER A 139 13.08 -13.52 -11.01
C SER A 139 14.05 -12.35 -11.21
N ASP A 140 13.56 -11.16 -11.59
CA ASP A 140 14.37 -9.96 -11.85
C ASP A 140 13.76 -8.74 -11.13
N PRO A 141 13.80 -8.72 -9.78
CA PRO A 141 13.10 -7.73 -8.96
C PRO A 141 13.71 -6.32 -9.04
N LEU A 142 14.83 -6.16 -9.77
CA LEU A 142 15.53 -4.89 -9.96
C LEU A 142 15.05 -4.14 -11.19
N LYS A 143 14.11 -4.68 -11.98
CA LYS A 143 13.40 -3.96 -13.02
C LYS A 143 12.22 -3.18 -12.47
N ASN A 144 11.77 -2.19 -13.23
CA ASN A 144 10.55 -1.47 -12.89
C ASN A 144 9.38 -2.45 -12.79
N VAL A 145 8.69 -2.41 -11.65
CA VAL A 145 7.55 -3.30 -11.38
C VAL A 145 6.24 -2.71 -11.90
N THR A 146 6.23 -1.40 -12.18
CA THR A 146 5.03 -0.67 -12.60
C THR A 146 5.34 0.29 -13.74
N ASP A 147 4.36 0.45 -14.62
CA ASP A 147 4.38 1.49 -15.65
C ASP A 147 3.93 2.83 -15.03
N LYS A 148 4.81 3.84 -15.07
CA LYS A 148 4.61 5.18 -14.47
C LYS A 148 3.32 5.86 -14.97
N ILE A 149 2.90 5.59 -16.20
CA ILE A 149 1.70 6.21 -16.79
C ILE A 149 0.42 5.54 -16.27
N LYS A 150 0.49 4.26 -15.89
CA LYS A 150 -0.66 3.42 -15.52
C LYS A 150 -0.86 3.26 -14.01
N ILE A 151 -0.03 3.91 -13.18
CA ILE A 151 -0.12 3.84 -11.72
C ILE A 151 -1.44 4.41 -11.15
N GLY A 152 -2.26 5.09 -11.96
CA GLY A 152 -3.60 5.51 -11.59
C GLY A 152 -4.50 4.36 -11.10
N ALA A 153 -4.19 3.11 -11.45
CA ALA A 153 -4.88 1.91 -10.97
C ALA A 153 -4.35 1.38 -9.62
N ALA A 154 -3.22 1.87 -9.12
CA ALA A 154 -2.71 1.48 -7.81
C ALA A 154 -3.61 2.05 -6.71
N THR A 155 -4.02 1.19 -5.77
CA THR A 155 -4.78 1.68 -4.62
C THR A 155 -3.84 2.44 -3.69
N LYS A 156 -4.00 3.77 -3.62
CA LYS A 156 -3.33 4.63 -2.65
C LYS A 156 -4.19 4.73 -1.40
N THR A 157 -3.64 4.34 -0.26
CA THR A 157 -4.29 4.48 1.05
C THR A 157 -3.41 5.31 1.97
N VAL A 158 -3.98 6.38 2.54
CA VAL A 158 -3.35 7.08 3.69
C VAL A 158 -3.58 6.24 4.93
N LEU A 159 -2.51 5.76 5.55
CA LEU A 159 -2.60 4.89 6.72
C LEU A 159 -2.52 5.68 8.01
N VAL A 160 -1.55 6.58 8.11
CA VAL A 160 -1.30 7.36 9.32
C VAL A 160 -0.86 8.76 8.95
N ASN A 161 -1.40 9.76 9.66
CA ASN A 161 -1.01 11.16 9.56
C ASN A 161 -0.18 11.59 10.79
N TYR A 162 0.47 12.74 10.73
CA TYR A 162 1.31 13.30 11.80
C TYR A 162 2.54 12.43 12.11
N ILE A 163 3.26 12.06 11.06
CA ILE A 163 4.42 11.17 11.12
C ILE A 163 5.73 11.97 11.00
N PRO A 164 6.38 12.32 12.12
CA PRO A 164 7.69 12.97 12.08
C PRO A 164 8.83 12.06 11.60
N ASP A 165 8.78 10.74 11.86
CA ASP A 165 9.84 9.82 11.43
C ASP A 165 9.26 8.47 11.00
N PHE A 166 9.66 8.01 9.82
CA PHE A 166 9.39 6.68 9.30
C PHE A 166 10.61 6.19 8.51
N LYS A 167 11.35 5.26 9.11
CA LYS A 167 12.63 4.82 8.57
C LYS A 167 12.84 3.33 8.68
N LEU A 168 13.60 2.82 7.73
CA LEU A 168 14.21 1.50 7.76
C LEU A 168 15.51 1.60 8.57
N ASP A 169 15.72 0.66 9.48
CA ASP A 169 16.96 0.54 10.24
C ASP A 169 18.11 0.04 9.35
N ASP A 170 19.33 0.53 9.59
CA ASP A 170 20.51 0.20 8.79
C ASP A 170 20.89 -1.29 8.82
N SER A 171 20.46 -2.03 9.85
CA SER A 171 20.64 -3.49 9.93
C SER A 171 19.63 -4.28 9.09
N SER A 172 18.73 -3.60 8.36
CA SER A 172 17.77 -4.25 7.48
C SER A 172 18.46 -4.85 6.25
N THR A 173 17.92 -5.96 5.77
CA THR A 173 18.37 -6.70 4.59
C THR A 173 17.16 -7.05 3.72
N ASN A 174 17.38 -7.64 2.54
CA ASN A 174 16.28 -8.09 1.68
C ASN A 174 15.34 -9.12 2.34
N ASN A 175 15.82 -9.85 3.36
CA ASN A 175 15.03 -10.87 4.07
C ASN A 175 14.58 -10.41 5.46
N LEU A 176 14.97 -9.22 5.89
CA LEU A 176 14.70 -8.70 7.22
C LEU A 176 14.54 -7.18 7.16
N ALA A 177 13.32 -6.68 7.29
CA ALA A 177 13.08 -5.26 7.43
C ALA A 177 12.82 -4.93 8.90
N LYS A 178 13.59 -4.01 9.46
CA LYS A 178 13.33 -3.43 10.78
C LYS A 178 12.94 -1.97 10.57
N LEU A 179 11.77 -1.60 11.05
CA LEU A 179 11.16 -0.30 10.77
C LEU A 179 10.82 0.37 12.08
N THR A 180 11.08 1.67 12.15
CA THR A 180 10.62 2.51 13.25
C THR A 180 9.64 3.54 12.70
N ILE A 181 8.52 3.67 13.40
CA ILE A 181 7.53 4.72 13.16
C ILE A 181 7.46 5.56 14.43
N GLN A 182 7.61 6.86 14.28
CA GLN A 182 7.34 7.85 15.31
C GLN A 182 6.12 8.66 14.86
N ALA A 183 5.12 8.78 15.73
CA ALA A 183 3.98 9.66 15.51
C ALA A 183 4.02 10.87 16.46
N ASN A 184 3.25 11.90 16.11
CA ASN A 184 2.95 13.05 16.95
C ASN A 184 1.44 13.25 17.02
N ALA A 185 0.82 12.61 18.01
CA ALA A 185 -0.63 12.61 18.16
C ALA A 185 -1.17 13.96 18.66
N MET A 186 -0.39 14.71 19.46
CA MET A 186 -0.78 16.06 19.94
C MET A 186 -1.05 17.02 18.81
N ARG A 187 -0.35 16.82 17.68
CA ARG A 187 -0.48 17.68 16.52
C ARG A 187 -1.88 17.76 15.95
N ARG A 188 -2.77 16.81 16.28
CA ARG A 188 -4.20 16.88 15.95
C ARG A 188 -4.93 18.06 16.61
N ASN A 189 -4.43 18.54 17.73
CA ASN A 189 -5.06 19.59 18.53
C ASN A 189 -4.26 20.90 18.50
N ASP A 190 -2.94 20.81 18.31
CA ASP A 190 -2.03 21.95 18.30
C ASP A 190 -1.02 21.80 17.16
N ALA A 191 -1.10 22.68 16.17
CA ALA A 191 -0.25 22.65 14.98
C ALA A 191 1.23 22.82 15.30
N THR A 192 1.54 23.46 16.44
CA THR A 192 2.89 23.74 16.95
C THR A 192 3.45 22.62 17.83
N ALA A 193 2.64 21.62 18.17
CA ALA A 193 3.11 20.48 18.94
C ALA A 193 4.20 19.75 18.17
N CYS A 194 5.35 19.54 18.81
CA CYS A 194 6.45 18.73 18.28
C CYS A 194 6.68 17.48 19.13
N CYS A 195 7.28 16.47 18.51
CA CYS A 195 7.85 15.31 19.19
C CYS A 195 9.35 15.31 18.90
N PRO A 196 10.23 15.34 19.92
CA PRO A 196 11.66 15.40 19.70
C PRO A 196 12.16 14.13 18.99
N THR A 197 12.69 14.28 17.78
CA THR A 197 13.31 13.21 16.99
C THR A 197 14.83 13.38 17.00
N GLY A 198 15.48 13.00 18.10
CA GLY A 198 16.91 13.27 18.27
C GLY A 198 17.20 14.76 18.54
N PRO A 199 18.46 15.23 18.41
CA PRO A 199 18.88 16.49 19.03
C PRO A 199 18.32 17.78 18.40
N ASN A 200 17.82 17.79 17.16
CA ASN A 200 17.62 19.06 16.41
C ASN A 200 16.36 19.14 15.52
N VAL A 201 15.16 18.72 15.96
CA VAL A 201 13.92 18.93 15.17
C VAL A 201 12.72 19.41 16.01
N CYS A 202 12.97 20.22 17.03
CA CYS A 202 11.96 21.12 17.58
C CYS A 202 12.56 22.52 17.56
N ASP A 203 11.75 23.54 17.27
CA ASP A 203 12.15 24.92 17.59
C ASP A 203 12.56 24.92 19.09
N PRO A 204 13.70 25.49 19.49
CA PRO A 204 14.06 25.60 20.91
C PRO A 204 12.98 26.28 21.78
N ASN A 205 12.02 26.99 21.17
CA ASN A 205 10.85 27.57 21.82
C ASN A 205 9.63 26.63 21.91
N GLU A 206 9.62 25.52 21.18
CA GLU A 206 8.56 24.51 21.24
C GLU A 206 8.78 23.57 22.43
N LYS A 207 7.77 23.46 23.29
CA LYS A 207 7.87 22.56 24.45
C LYS A 207 7.84 21.11 23.97
N PRO A 208 8.84 20.27 24.32
CA PRO A 208 8.79 18.85 24.03
C PRO A 208 7.56 18.24 24.71
N ASN A 209 6.69 17.62 23.91
CA ASN A 209 5.46 17.05 24.43
C ASN A 209 5.68 15.67 25.07
N SER A 210 4.81 15.36 26.03
CA SER A 210 4.84 14.16 26.86
C SER A 210 4.94 12.86 26.02
N PRO A 211 5.76 11.86 26.43
CA PRO A 211 5.90 10.55 25.77
C PRO A 211 4.60 9.87 25.30
N PRO A 212 3.47 9.86 26.04
CA PRO A 212 2.21 9.27 25.58
C PRO A 212 1.68 9.79 24.25
N TYR A 213 1.99 11.04 23.88
CA TYR A 213 1.54 11.63 22.63
C TYR A 213 2.59 11.61 21.51
N CYS A 214 3.78 11.09 21.84
CA CYS A 214 4.86 10.83 20.91
C CYS A 214 5.13 9.32 20.86
N PRO A 215 4.15 8.48 20.47
CA PRO A 215 4.36 7.05 20.46
C PRO A 215 5.41 6.68 19.42
N LYS A 216 6.34 5.82 19.85
CA LYS A 216 7.36 5.21 19.01
C LYS A 216 7.10 3.71 18.98
N SER A 217 7.03 3.15 17.78
CA SER A 217 6.95 1.71 17.60
C SER A 217 8.07 1.24 16.69
N SER A 218 8.63 0.07 17.00
CA SER A 218 9.57 -0.61 16.13
C SER A 218 9.05 -1.99 15.79
N VAL A 219 9.05 -2.33 14.52
CA VAL A 219 8.51 -3.58 13.97
C VAL A 219 9.61 -4.27 13.19
N GLN A 220 9.70 -5.59 13.36
CA GLN A 220 10.57 -6.43 12.57
C GLN A 220 9.72 -7.35 11.68
N LEU A 221 9.99 -7.31 10.38
CA LEU A 221 9.35 -8.12 9.36
C LEU A 221 10.41 -9.02 8.74
N ARG A 222 10.13 -10.32 8.67
CA ARG A 222 11.02 -11.29 8.03
C ARG A 222 10.36 -11.79 6.75
N GLY A 223 11.13 -11.87 5.67
CA GLY A 223 10.69 -12.55 4.47
C GLY A 223 10.43 -14.02 4.77
N LEU A 224 9.36 -14.59 4.21
CA LEU A 224 9.13 -16.03 4.24
C LEU A 224 10.26 -16.71 3.46
N SER A 225 11.03 -17.56 4.13
CA SER A 225 12.04 -18.40 3.46
C SER A 225 11.32 -19.55 2.76
N GLY A 226 11.42 -19.60 1.44
CA GLY A 226 10.71 -20.58 0.62
C GLY A 226 9.47 -19.95 0.00
N LEU A 227 9.54 -19.72 -1.32
CA LEU A 227 8.34 -19.69 -2.14
C LEU A 227 7.74 -21.08 -1.99
N GLY A 228 6.76 -21.24 -1.09
CA GLY A 228 5.98 -22.46 -1.01
C GLY A 228 5.27 -22.65 -2.34
N ASN A 229 5.84 -23.52 -3.19
CA ASN A 229 5.14 -24.20 -4.27
C ASN A 229 4.22 -25.25 -3.64
#